data_AF-A0A2V7Q6A5-F1
#
_entry.id   AF-A0A2V7Q6A5-F1
#
_cell.length_a   1.000
_cell.length_b   1.000
_cell.length_c   1.000
_cell.angle_alpha   90.00
_cell.angle_beta   90.00
_cell.angle_gamma   90.00
#
_symmetry.space_group_name_H-M   'P 1'
#
loop_
_entity.id
_entity.type
_entity.pdbx_description
1 polymer ?
#
loop_
_entity_poly.entity_id
_entity_poly.type
_entity_poly.pdbx_seq_one_letter_code
_entity_poly.pdbx_strand_id
1 'polypeptide(L)' 'MPGAATRRREAEVAEVARALAAARCAARLAGLGTGEFVVRELLLSVIDELNRAERAVAKLSRLVPSQGR' A
#
# COMPACT_ATOMS: atom_id res chain seq x y z
N MET A 1 15.52 21.37 7.55
CA MET A 1 15.15 20.75 6.26
C MET A 1 15.61 19.31 6.27
N PRO A 2 14.74 18.30 6.03
CA PRO A 2 15.18 16.90 6.01
C PRO A 2 16.26 16.69 4.95
N GLY A 3 17.24 15.84 5.23
CA GLY A 3 18.34 15.54 4.31
C GLY A 3 17.87 14.88 3.01
N ALA A 4 18.69 14.92 1.95
CA ALA A 4 18.34 14.33 0.65
C ALA A 4 18.04 12.83 0.74
N ALA A 5 18.74 12.09 1.62
CA ALA A 5 18.48 10.68 1.88
C ALA A 5 17.12 10.43 2.54
N THR A 6 16.71 11.30 3.48
CA THR A 6 15.39 11.22 4.13
C THR A 6 14.27 11.44 3.12
N ARG A 7 14.37 12.48 2.29
CA ARG A 7 13.39 12.75 1.22
C ARG A 7 13.26 11.61 0.22
N ARG A 8 14.38 10.97 -0.13
CA ARG A 8 14.36 9.81 -1.03
C ARG A 8 13.61 8.63 -0.41
N ARG A 9 13.87 8.32 0.87
CA ARG A 9 13.15 7.25 1.59
C ARG A 9 11.66 7.56 1.73
N GLU A 10 11.31 8.81 2.05
CA GLU A 10 9.91 9.25 2.10
C GLU A 10 9.22 9.09 0.74
N ALA A 11 9.89 9.43 -0.36
CA ALA A 11 9.38 9.25 -1.71
C ALA A 11 9.18 7.77 -2.08
N GLU A 12 10.15 6.90 -1.73
CA GLU A 12 10.03 5.45 -1.94
C GLU A 12 8.86 4.86 -1.15
N VAL A 13 8.69 5.26 0.11
CA VAL A 13 7.57 4.81 0.96
C VAL A 13 6.22 5.33 0.42
N ALA A 14 6.16 6.58 -0.03
CA ALA A 14 4.96 7.15 -0.64
C ALA A 14 4.61 6.43 -1.96
N GLU A 15 5.59 6.02 -2.74
CA GLU A 15 5.38 5.27 -3.97
C GLU A 15 4.78 3.89 -3.69
N VAL A 16 5.31 3.17 -2.71
CA VAL A 16 4.75 1.88 -2.28
C VAL A 16 3.31 2.05 -1.78
N ALA A 17 3.03 3.09 -0.98
CA ALA A 17 1.67 3.37 -0.51
C ALA A 17 0.69 3.62 -1.67
N ARG A 18 1.12 4.37 -2.69
CA ARG A 18 0.32 4.61 -3.91
C ARG A 18 0.08 3.33 -4.69
N ALA A 19 1.10 2.49 -4.87
CA ALA A 19 0.98 1.21 -5.56
C ALA A 19 -0.01 0.26 -4.85
N LEU A 20 0.03 0.19 -3.52
CA LEU A 20 -0.91 -0.62 -2.74
C LEU A 20 -2.35 -0.12 -2.89
N ALA A 21 -2.56 1.19 -2.82
CA ALA A 21 -3.88 1.79 -3.01
C ALA A 21 -4.44 1.52 -4.42
N ALA A 22 -3.59 1.59 -5.45
CA ALA A 22 -3.95 1.25 -6.82
C ALA A 22 -4.31 -0.24 -6.97
N ALA A 23 -3.51 -1.14 -6.40
CA ALA A 23 -3.77 -2.58 -6.40
C ALA A 23 -5.10 -2.92 -5.72
N ARG A 24 -5.41 -2.27 -4.59
CA ARG A 24 -6.68 -2.45 -3.87
C ARG A 24 -7.86 -1.96 -4.70
N CYS A 25 -7.70 -0.83 -5.39
CA CYS A 25 -8.72 -0.32 -6.31
C CYS A 25 -8.97 -1.31 -7.45
N ALA A 26 -7.90 -1.81 -8.09
CA ALA A 26 -7.99 -2.80 -9.16
C ALA A 26 -8.68 -4.10 -8.70
N ALA A 27 -8.31 -4.63 -7.53
CA ALA A 27 -8.93 -5.82 -6.96
C ALA A 27 -10.42 -5.63 -6.67
N ARG A 28 -10.83 -4.44 -6.19
CA ARG A 28 -12.24 -4.11 -6.00
C ARG A 28 -13.00 -4.06 -7.33
N LEU A 29 -12.44 -3.41 -8.34
CA LEU A 29 -13.06 -3.34 -9.67
C LEU A 29 -13.19 -4.72 -10.31
N ALA A 30 -12.16 -5.57 -10.21
CA ALA A 30 -12.22 -6.95 -10.67
C ALA A 30 -13.31 -7.75 -9.92
N GLY A 31 -13.47 -7.53 -8.61
CA GLY A 31 -14.48 -8.18 -7.80
C GLY A 31 -15.92 -7.75 -8.12
N LEU A 32 -16.10 -6.54 -8.64
CA LEU A 32 -17.40 -6.06 -9.14
C LEU A 32 -17.74 -6.62 -10.52
N GLY A 33 -16.73 -6.90 -11.35
CA GLY A 33 -16.91 -7.40 -12.71
C GLY A 33 -16.95 -8.92 -12.86
N THR A 34 -16.56 -9.68 -11.83
CA THR A 34 -16.55 -11.15 -11.88
C THR A 34 -17.93 -11.75 -11.59
N GLY A 35 -18.33 -12.76 -12.37
CA GLY A 35 -19.50 -13.60 -12.10
C GLY A 35 -19.20 -14.83 -11.27
N GLU A 36 -17.92 -15.11 -10.98
CA GLU A 36 -17.49 -16.29 -10.25
C GLU A 36 -17.35 -15.99 -8.75
N PHE A 37 -18.13 -16.69 -7.93
CA PHE A 37 -18.11 -16.54 -6.47
C PHE A 37 -16.71 -16.76 -5.87
N VAL A 38 -16.02 -17.83 -6.28
CA VAL A 38 -14.68 -18.16 -5.76
C VAL A 38 -13.67 -17.05 -6.08
N VAL A 39 -13.70 -16.52 -7.30
CA VAL A 39 -12.81 -15.41 -7.69
C VAL A 39 -13.09 -14.17 -6.85
N ARG A 40 -14.36 -13.86 -6.58
CA ARG A 40 -14.73 -12.74 -5.72
C ARG A 40 -14.19 -12.91 -4.29
N GLU A 41 -14.34 -14.09 -3.69
CA GLU A 41 -13.84 -14.35 -2.33
C GLU A 41 -12.29 -14.30 -2.25
N LEU A 42 -11.61 -14.79 -3.28
CA LEU A 42 -10.15 -14.64 -3.40
C LEU A 42 -9.75 -13.17 -3.49
N LEU A 43 -10.46 -12.36 -4.28
CA LEU A 43 -10.19 -10.93 -4.40
C LEU A 43 -10.45 -10.16 -3.09
N LEU A 44 -11.46 -10.56 -2.31
CA LEU A 44 -11.69 -10.02 -0.96
C LEU A 44 -10.52 -10.34 -0.02
N SER A 45 -10.03 -11.58 -0.06
CA SER A 45 -8.85 -11.99 0.71
C SER A 45 -7.59 -11.20 0.32
N VAL A 46 -7.40 -10.95 -0.98
CA VAL A 46 -6.32 -10.09 -1.49
C VAL A 46 -6.47 -8.66 -0.98
N ILE A 47 -7.68 -8.10 -0.99
CA ILE A 47 -7.95 -6.75 -0.46
C ILE A 47 -7.57 -6.66 1.02
N ASP A 48 -7.84 -7.70 1.82
CA ASP A 48 -7.48 -7.72 3.24
C ASP A 48 -5.97 -7.72 3.48
N GLU A 49 -5.21 -8.49 2.69
CA GLU A 49 -3.76 -8.46 2.74
C GLU A 49 -3.18 -7.12 2.26
N LEU A 50 -3.77 -6.52 1.22
CA LEU A 50 -3.39 -5.17 0.78
C LEU A 50 -3.65 -4.13 1.88
N ASN A 51 -4.79 -4.19 2.57
CA ASN A 51 -5.08 -3.32 3.70
C ASN A 51 -4.07 -3.52 4.85
N ARG A 52 -3.63 -4.76 5.09
CA ARG A 52 -2.59 -5.07 6.08
C ARG A 52 -1.25 -4.47 5.68
N ALA A 53 -0.87 -4.58 4.41
CA ALA A 53 0.33 -3.99 3.85
C ALA A 53 0.31 -2.46 3.95
N GLU A 54 -0.81 -1.80 3.60
CA GLU A 54 -0.98 -0.34 3.73
C GLU A 54 -0.75 0.11 5.19
N ARG A 55 -1.31 -0.61 6.16
CA ARG A 55 -1.09 -0.34 7.60
C ARG A 55 0.37 -0.52 8.01
N ALA A 56 1.06 -1.52 7.48
CA ALA A 56 2.48 -1.75 7.77
C ALA A 56 3.34 -0.62 7.18
N VAL A 57 3.08 -0.22 5.93
CA VAL A 57 3.76 0.90 5.27
C VAL A 57 3.53 2.19 6.04
N ALA A 58 2.30 2.49 6.46
CA ALA A 58 2.00 3.68 7.26
C ALA A 58 2.74 3.69 8.61
N LYS A 59 2.95 2.53 9.25
CA LYS A 59 3.78 2.41 10.45
C LYS A 59 5.26 2.66 10.12
N LEU A 60 5.76 2.11 9.02
CA LEU A 60 7.14 2.34 8.56
C LEU A 60 7.37 3.83 8.27
N SER A 61 6.44 4.53 7.62
CA SER A 61 6.54 5.98 7.38
C SER A 61 6.74 6.78 8.68
N ARG A 62 6.09 6.37 9.78
CA ARG A 62 6.21 7.00 11.09
C ARG A 62 7.51 6.62 11.82
N LEU A 63 8.04 5.44 11.52
CA LEU A 63 9.29 4.89 12.06
C LEU A 63 10.52 5.28 11.23
N VAL A 64 10.39 6.15 10.23
CA VAL A 64 11.51 6.87 9.62
C VAL A 64 11.65 8.20 10.38
N PRO A 65 12.27 8.24 11.58
CA PRO A 65 12.72 9.51 12.12
C PRO A 65 13.81 10.04 11.18
N SER A 66 13.85 11.36 11.08
CA SER A 66 14.93 12.15 10.51
C SER A 66 16.29 11.77 11.14
N GLN A 67 16.91 10.68 10.69
CA GLN A 67 18.31 10.38 10.92
C GLN A 67 19.13 11.24 9.95
N GLY A 68 19.09 12.54 10.20
CA GLY A 68 19.94 13.54 9.58
C GLY A 68 20.51 14.39 10.69
N ARG A 69 21.83 14.23 10.92
CA ARG A 69 22.65 15.23 11.61
C ARG A 69 22.45 16.62 11.01
#